data_AF-Q16JL5-F1
#
_entry.id   AF-Q16JL5-F1
#
_cell.length_a   1.000
_cell.length_b   1.000
_cell.length_c   1.000
_cell.angle_alpha   90.00
_cell.angle_beta   90.00
_cell.angle_gamma   90.00
#
_symmetry.space_group_name_H-M   'P 1'
#
loop_
_entity.id
_entity.type
_entity.pdbx_description
1 polymer ?
#
loop_
_entity_poly.entity_id
_entity_poly.type
_entity_poly.pdbx_seq_one_letter_code
_entity_poly.pdbx_strand_id
1 'polypeptide(L)'
;LRKKLKLTDPPDQEFGLNVVQPSEFSLNTFINEPRPKLQLAPVTLTSPHFAGNPQNQHLPPVQPEQSPPLWRRVYQLELELCEALLQIPLPSDVAATYNPIEYAAELHLAYMQRFLTGHKPVLFLGMNPGPWGMCQTGVPFGYVPAVRDWMQLRGQVLKPIGELAVRPVTGLECTRGEQSGQRWWGLYQELCGAPENFFRNCFVFNICPLAFFHASGKNITPAELKVSFVTLEACF
;
A
#
# COMPACT_ATOMS: atom_id res chain seq x y z
N LEU A 1 3.76 18.42 37.68
CA LEU A 1 3.22 18.58 39.04
C LEU A 1 2.00 19.50 38.98
N ARG A 2 0.89 19.08 39.64
CA ARG A 2 -0.39 19.82 39.89
C ARG A 2 -1.33 19.94 38.68
N LYS A 3 -2.63 19.62 38.75
CA LYS A 3 -3.49 19.09 39.83
C LYS A 3 -4.72 18.44 39.15
N LYS A 4 -5.16 17.29 39.68
CA LYS A 4 -6.41 16.60 39.34
C LYS A 4 -7.62 17.40 39.87
N LEU A 5 -8.70 17.48 39.09
CA LEU A 5 -10.04 17.72 39.62
C LEU A 5 -10.80 16.38 39.61
N LYS A 6 -11.23 15.94 40.79
CA LYS A 6 -12.21 14.86 40.98
C LYS A 6 -13.60 15.49 40.94
N LEU A 7 -14.53 14.89 40.21
CA LEU A 7 -15.96 15.05 40.44
C LEU A 7 -16.49 13.72 41.00
N THR A 8 -17.32 13.83 42.02
CA THR A 8 -17.95 12.78 42.84
C THR A 8 -19.19 12.20 42.17
N ASP A 9 -19.39 10.89 42.30
CA ASP A 9 -20.60 10.17 41.88
C ASP A 9 -21.75 10.31 42.91
N PRO A 10 -23.02 10.22 42.46
CA PRO A 10 -24.13 9.68 43.25
C PRO A 10 -24.75 8.41 42.59
N PRO A 11 -25.58 7.65 43.33
CA PRO A 11 -25.68 6.19 43.16
C PRO A 11 -26.78 5.70 42.22
N ASP A 12 -26.54 4.48 41.72
CA ASP A 12 -27.37 3.44 41.12
C ASP A 12 -28.89 3.67 40.94
N GLN A 13 -29.38 3.54 39.70
CA GLN A 13 -30.43 2.57 39.35
C GLN A 13 -30.69 2.40 37.84
N GLU A 14 -30.85 1.12 37.49
CA GLU A 14 -31.61 0.51 36.39
C GLU A 14 -31.00 0.25 34.99
N PHE A 15 -31.30 -0.99 34.56
CA PHE A 15 -30.81 -1.74 33.41
C PHE A 15 -31.29 -1.16 32.07
N GLY A 16 -30.38 -1.02 31.12
CA GLY A 16 -30.69 -0.80 29.71
C GLY A 16 -29.51 -1.17 28.82
N LEU A 17 -29.69 -2.20 27.99
CA LEU A 17 -28.76 -2.61 26.94
C LEU A 17 -28.42 -1.39 26.05
N ASN A 18 -27.16 -0.97 26.03
CA ASN A 18 -26.69 0.03 25.06
C ASN A 18 -25.44 -0.46 24.32
N VAL A 19 -25.67 -0.71 23.03
CA VAL A 19 -24.68 -0.97 22.00
C VAL A 19 -23.77 0.25 21.88
N VAL A 20 -22.46 0.07 22.06
CA VAL A 20 -21.47 1.12 21.83
C VAL A 20 -21.35 1.32 20.32
N GLN A 21 -21.91 2.42 19.81
CA GLN A 21 -21.66 2.91 18.46
C GLN A 21 -20.21 3.38 18.34
N PRO A 22 -19.47 3.08 17.27
CA PRO A 22 -18.13 3.63 17.05
C PRO A 22 -18.24 5.14 16.81
N SER A 23 -17.28 5.90 17.34
CA SER A 23 -17.18 7.34 17.12
C SER A 23 -17.11 7.67 15.62
N GLU A 24 -18.09 8.44 15.12
CA GLU A 24 -18.09 8.99 13.77
C GLU A 24 -16.85 9.88 13.57
N PHE A 25 -16.11 9.60 12.51
CA PHE A 25 -15.03 10.45 12.04
C PHE A 25 -15.65 11.64 11.30
N SER A 26 -15.45 12.88 11.79
CA SER A 26 -16.00 14.08 11.14
C SER A 26 -14.92 14.91 10.46
N LEU A 27 -15.05 15.07 9.13
CA LEU A 27 -14.18 15.86 8.25
C LEU A 27 -14.10 17.35 8.62
N ASN A 28 -15.05 17.87 9.38
CA ASN A 28 -15.16 19.29 9.70
C ASN A 28 -14.00 19.83 10.57
N THR A 29 -13.18 18.94 11.13
CA THR A 29 -12.08 19.32 12.04
C THR A 29 -10.84 19.86 11.29
N PHE A 30 -10.72 19.65 9.97
CA PHE A 30 -9.48 19.91 9.23
C PHE A 30 -9.59 20.95 8.09
N ILE A 31 -10.71 21.67 7.97
CA ILE A 31 -10.99 22.50 6.77
C ILE A 31 -10.40 23.92 6.81
N ASN A 32 -9.85 24.42 7.92
CA ASN A 32 -9.42 25.82 7.99
C ASN A 32 -7.89 26.00 8.12
N GLU A 33 -7.18 25.79 7.01
CA GLU A 33 -5.82 26.33 6.80
C GLU A 33 -5.75 26.92 5.36
N PRO A 34 -5.50 28.24 5.19
CA PRO A 34 -5.41 28.85 3.87
C PRO A 34 -4.11 28.44 3.15
N ARG A 35 -4.24 27.82 1.97
CA ARG A 35 -3.08 27.44 1.13
C ARG A 35 -2.54 28.65 0.34
N PRO A 36 -1.21 28.83 0.23
CA PRO A 36 -0.63 29.82 -0.68
C PRO A 36 -0.82 29.42 -2.14
N LYS A 37 -1.14 30.39 -3.00
CA LYS A 37 -1.31 30.20 -4.45
C LYS A 37 0.04 29.94 -5.11
N LEU A 38 0.25 28.74 -5.65
CA LEU A 38 1.35 28.46 -6.58
C LEU A 38 1.04 29.08 -7.96
N GLN A 39 1.92 29.96 -8.44
CA GLN A 39 1.90 30.47 -9.80
C GLN A 39 2.63 29.50 -10.73
N LEU A 40 1.95 29.01 -11.76
CA LEU A 40 2.54 28.23 -12.85
C LEU A 40 3.00 29.18 -13.95
N ALA A 41 4.28 29.11 -14.32
CA ALA A 41 4.81 29.78 -15.52
C ALA A 41 4.62 28.88 -16.76
N PRO A 42 4.36 29.43 -17.96
CA PRO A 42 4.22 28.62 -19.17
C PRO A 42 5.59 28.20 -19.71
N VAL A 43 5.75 26.91 -20.01
CA VAL A 43 6.91 26.36 -20.71
C VAL A 43 6.59 26.27 -22.20
N THR A 44 7.28 27.04 -23.02
CA THR A 44 7.20 26.99 -24.48
C THR A 44 8.21 25.96 -25.00
N LEU A 45 7.75 24.86 -25.59
CA LEU A 45 8.59 23.90 -26.30
C LEU A 45 8.68 24.31 -27.77
N THR A 46 9.85 24.76 -28.23
CA THR A 46 10.14 24.93 -29.66
C THR A 46 10.93 23.75 -30.20
N SER A 47 10.32 22.98 -31.10
CA SER A 47 11.00 21.94 -31.88
C SER A 47 11.82 22.56 -33.03
N PRO A 48 13.05 22.08 -33.30
CA PRO A 48 13.71 22.38 -34.55
C PRO A 48 13.30 21.41 -35.66
N HIS A 49 13.00 21.98 -36.82
CA HIS A 49 12.79 21.32 -38.09
C HIS A 49 14.08 20.64 -38.59
N PHE A 50 13.96 19.41 -39.10
CA PHE A 50 14.92 18.81 -40.03
C PHE A 50 14.20 18.35 -41.30
N ALA A 51 14.75 18.71 -42.46
CA ALA A 51 14.26 18.38 -43.78
C ALA A 51 15.21 17.39 -44.49
N GLY A 52 14.63 16.53 -45.35
CA GLY A 52 15.32 15.57 -46.26
C GLY A 52 15.09 14.11 -45.83
N ASN A 53 14.78 13.12 -46.66
CA ASN A 53 14.78 12.95 -48.12
C ASN A 53 13.93 11.67 -48.43
N PRO A 54 13.16 11.54 -49.54
CA PRO A 54 12.26 10.41 -49.75
C PRO A 54 12.95 9.27 -50.52
N GLN A 55 13.24 8.15 -49.85
CA GLN A 55 13.45 6.88 -50.52
C GLN A 55 12.46 5.85 -49.95
N ASN A 56 11.55 5.46 -50.84
CA ASN A 56 10.43 4.57 -50.57
C ASN A 56 10.94 3.12 -50.61
N GLN A 57 11.28 2.55 -49.45
CA GLN A 57 11.44 1.11 -49.27
C GLN A 57 10.22 0.60 -48.52
N HIS A 58 9.38 -0.18 -49.19
CA HIS A 58 8.19 -0.79 -48.62
C HIS A 58 8.61 -1.91 -47.66
N LEU A 59 8.90 -1.54 -46.40
CA LEU A 59 8.95 -2.48 -45.29
C LEU A 59 7.51 -2.94 -44.98
N PRO A 60 7.29 -4.23 -44.68
CA PRO A 60 6.00 -4.68 -44.19
C PRO A 60 5.63 -3.90 -42.92
N PRO A 61 4.34 -3.62 -42.66
CA PRO A 61 3.94 -2.86 -41.49
C PRO A 61 4.42 -3.59 -40.23
N VAL A 62 5.44 -3.02 -39.57
CA VAL A 62 5.82 -3.37 -38.21
C VAL A 62 4.58 -3.08 -37.38
N GLN A 63 3.88 -4.13 -36.94
CA GLN A 63 2.82 -3.96 -35.97
C GLN A 63 3.45 -3.30 -34.75
N PRO A 64 2.92 -2.17 -34.24
CA PRO A 64 3.48 -1.57 -33.05
C PRO A 64 3.36 -2.60 -31.93
N GLU A 65 4.50 -3.09 -31.44
CA GLU A 65 4.53 -3.92 -30.23
C GLU A 65 3.82 -3.12 -29.15
N GLN A 66 2.63 -3.57 -28.76
CA GLN A 66 1.87 -2.91 -27.72
C GLN A 66 2.62 -3.14 -26.41
N SER A 67 3.13 -2.07 -25.81
CA SER A 67 3.81 -2.16 -24.53
C SER A 67 2.93 -2.87 -23.50
N PRO A 68 3.48 -3.72 -22.61
CA PRO A 68 2.69 -4.42 -21.62
C PRO A 68 1.85 -3.45 -20.76
N PRO A 69 0.66 -3.88 -20.29
CA PRO A 69 -0.18 -3.08 -19.39
C PRO A 69 0.61 -2.53 -18.20
N LEU A 70 0.25 -1.34 -17.71
CA LEU A 70 0.99 -0.67 -16.63
C LEU A 70 1.15 -1.55 -15.39
N TRP A 71 0.07 -2.21 -14.95
CA TRP A 71 0.11 -3.15 -13.82
C TRP A 71 1.19 -4.22 -13.96
N ARG A 72 1.40 -4.76 -15.18
CA ARG A 72 2.36 -5.83 -15.42
C ARG A 72 3.80 -5.33 -15.33
N ARG A 73 4.05 -4.12 -15.84
CA ARG A 73 5.36 -3.46 -15.74
C ARG A 73 5.70 -3.12 -14.28
N VAL A 74 4.74 -2.58 -13.53
CA VAL A 74 4.95 -2.27 -12.11
C VAL A 74 5.16 -3.54 -11.29
N TYR A 75 4.37 -4.61 -11.53
CA TYR A 75 4.54 -5.88 -10.83
C TYR A 75 5.92 -6.49 -11.09
N GLN A 76 6.41 -6.42 -12.33
CA GLN A 76 7.76 -6.89 -12.68
C GLN A 76 8.85 -6.11 -11.90
N LEU A 77 8.74 -4.79 -11.82
CA LEU A 77 9.66 -3.97 -11.02
C LEU A 77 9.57 -4.32 -9.53
N GLU A 78 8.39 -4.65 -9.02
CA GLU A 78 8.19 -5.04 -7.63
C GLU A 78 8.81 -6.41 -7.32
N LEU A 79 8.74 -7.36 -8.27
CA LEU A 79 9.45 -8.64 -8.17
C LEU A 79 10.97 -8.44 -8.15
N GLU A 80 11.50 -7.64 -9.08
CA GLU A 80 12.94 -7.30 -9.14
C GLU A 80 13.40 -6.60 -7.84
N LEU A 81 12.58 -5.70 -7.31
CA LEU A 81 12.84 -5.06 -6.02
C LEU A 81 12.84 -6.08 -4.87
N CYS A 82 11.88 -7.01 -4.83
CA CYS A 82 11.85 -8.06 -3.80
C CYS A 82 13.11 -8.92 -3.87
N GLU A 83 13.50 -9.37 -5.07
CA GLU A 83 14.70 -10.16 -5.28
C GLU A 83 15.95 -9.43 -4.79
N ALA A 84 16.11 -8.16 -5.17
CA ALA A 84 17.24 -7.34 -4.75
C ALA A 84 17.28 -7.14 -3.22
N LEU A 85 16.14 -6.84 -2.61
CA LEU A 85 16.04 -6.65 -1.15
C LEU A 85 16.35 -7.94 -0.37
N LEU A 86 15.97 -9.10 -0.90
CA LEU A 86 16.25 -10.40 -0.26
C LEU A 86 17.75 -10.76 -0.29
N GLN A 87 18.57 -10.11 -1.14
CA GLN A 87 20.02 -10.30 -1.13
C GLN A 87 20.74 -9.44 -0.06
N ILE A 88 20.06 -8.48 0.56
CA ILE A 88 20.67 -7.59 1.54
C ILE A 88 20.88 -8.37 2.86
N PRO A 89 22.10 -8.43 3.41
CA PRO A 89 22.34 -9.02 4.72
C PRO A 89 21.54 -8.31 5.81
N LEU A 90 20.69 -9.06 6.51
CA LEU A 90 19.85 -8.53 7.57
C LEU A 90 20.54 -8.68 8.94
N PRO A 91 20.28 -7.74 9.87
CA PRO A 91 20.68 -7.89 11.26
C PRO A 91 20.21 -9.22 11.88
N SER A 92 21.00 -9.77 12.80
CA SER A 92 20.73 -11.07 13.42
C SER A 92 19.47 -11.12 14.29
N ASP A 93 18.90 -9.97 14.65
CA ASP A 93 17.66 -9.85 15.41
C ASP A 93 16.40 -9.84 14.51
N VAL A 94 16.57 -9.88 13.18
CA VAL A 94 15.50 -10.20 12.23
C VAL A 94 15.32 -11.72 12.19
N ALA A 95 14.20 -12.20 12.74
CA ALA A 95 13.90 -13.63 12.83
C ALA A 95 13.08 -14.15 11.65
N ALA A 96 12.31 -13.28 10.99
CA ALA A 96 11.55 -13.65 9.80
C ALA A 96 11.37 -12.46 8.86
N THR A 97 11.37 -12.76 7.55
CA THR A 97 11.08 -11.84 6.46
C THR A 97 9.89 -12.39 5.68
N TYR A 98 8.82 -11.61 5.59
CA TYR A 98 7.63 -12.00 4.83
C TYR A 98 7.59 -11.21 3.52
N ASN A 99 7.46 -11.95 2.41
CA ASN A 99 7.27 -11.39 1.06
C ASN A 99 5.82 -11.60 0.57
N PRO A 100 4.87 -10.71 0.91
CA PRO A 100 3.47 -10.83 0.46
C PRO A 100 3.30 -10.74 -1.06
N ILE A 101 4.28 -10.20 -1.80
CA ILE A 101 4.23 -10.18 -3.27
C ILE A 101 4.32 -11.59 -3.84
N GLU A 102 4.99 -12.50 -3.13
CA GLU A 102 5.13 -13.90 -3.50
C GLU A 102 3.96 -14.75 -2.96
N TYR A 103 3.79 -14.83 -1.63
CA TYR A 103 2.81 -15.77 -1.06
C TYR A 103 1.35 -15.29 -1.17
N ALA A 104 1.10 -13.99 -1.38
CA ALA A 104 -0.23 -13.43 -1.62
C ALA A 104 -0.39 -12.90 -3.07
N ALA A 105 0.43 -13.41 -4.00
CA ALA A 105 0.50 -12.95 -5.39
C ALA A 105 -0.87 -12.87 -6.08
N GLU A 106 -1.77 -13.84 -5.87
CA GLU A 106 -3.07 -13.84 -6.53
C GLU A 106 -3.91 -12.61 -6.16
N LEU A 107 -4.00 -12.27 -4.88
CA LEU A 107 -4.73 -11.09 -4.43
C LEU A 107 -4.02 -9.79 -4.84
N HIS A 108 -2.70 -9.76 -4.74
CA HIS A 108 -1.92 -8.60 -5.13
C HIS A 108 -2.08 -8.29 -6.64
N LEU A 109 -1.98 -9.32 -7.49
CA LEU A 109 -2.24 -9.20 -8.93
C LEU A 109 -3.69 -8.80 -9.21
N ALA A 110 -4.67 -9.36 -8.50
CA ALA A 110 -6.06 -8.94 -8.65
C ALA A 110 -6.26 -7.44 -8.34
N TYR A 111 -5.58 -6.93 -7.29
CA TYR A 111 -5.55 -5.51 -6.95
C TYR A 111 -4.94 -4.67 -8.08
N MET A 112 -3.75 -5.05 -8.56
CA MET A 112 -3.05 -4.30 -9.61
C MET A 112 -3.79 -4.34 -10.94
N GLN A 113 -4.29 -5.50 -11.35
CA GLN A 113 -5.02 -5.67 -12.61
C GLN A 113 -6.32 -4.87 -12.62
N ARG A 114 -7.05 -4.86 -11.49
CA ARG A 114 -8.32 -4.13 -11.38
C ARG A 114 -8.11 -2.62 -11.33
N PHE A 115 -7.09 -2.16 -10.61
CA PHE A 115 -7.00 -0.74 -10.24
C PHE A 115 -5.82 0.01 -10.87
N LEU A 116 -4.79 -0.66 -11.41
CA LEU A 116 -3.65 -0.03 -12.09
C LEU A 116 -3.71 -0.17 -13.63
N THR A 117 -4.88 0.12 -14.20
CA THR A 117 -5.17 0.01 -15.63
C THR A 117 -4.59 1.15 -16.48
N GLY A 118 -4.03 2.19 -15.87
CA GLY A 118 -3.45 3.36 -16.54
C GLY A 118 -2.80 4.32 -15.57
N HIS A 119 -2.28 5.44 -16.10
CA HIS A 119 -1.60 6.47 -15.30
C HIS A 119 -2.49 7.01 -14.18
N LYS A 120 -1.87 7.28 -13.02
CA LYS A 120 -2.54 7.75 -11.81
C LYS A 120 -1.96 9.11 -11.43
N PRO A 121 -2.76 10.20 -11.46
CA PRO A 121 -2.32 11.52 -11.03
C PRO A 121 -1.81 11.57 -9.58
N VAL A 122 -2.32 10.70 -8.71
CA VAL A 122 -1.93 10.66 -7.30
C VAL A 122 -1.48 9.26 -6.91
N LEU A 123 -0.27 9.17 -6.34
CA LEU A 123 0.27 7.95 -5.74
C LEU A 123 0.45 8.16 -4.24
N PHE A 124 -0.24 7.35 -3.44
CA PHE A 124 -0.02 7.30 -1.99
C PHE A 124 0.98 6.21 -1.67
N LEU A 125 1.95 6.53 -0.81
CA LEU A 125 3.05 5.65 -0.46
C LEU A 125 3.00 5.30 1.03
N GLY A 126 2.82 4.02 1.33
CA GLY A 126 3.11 3.47 2.65
C GLY A 126 4.58 3.07 2.78
N MET A 127 5.02 2.81 4.01
CA MET A 127 6.38 2.36 4.28
C MET A 127 6.57 0.89 3.87
N ASN A 128 5.91 -0.03 4.58
CA ASN A 128 6.03 -1.46 4.38
C ASN A 128 4.77 -2.21 4.90
N PRO A 129 4.58 -3.50 4.54
CA PRO A 129 3.45 -4.29 4.96
C PRO A 129 3.26 -4.35 6.48
N GLY A 130 2.03 -4.09 6.94
CA GLY A 130 1.61 -4.40 8.30
C GLY A 130 1.24 -5.88 8.46
N PRO A 131 1.43 -6.48 9.66
CA PRO A 131 1.27 -7.92 9.89
C PRO A 131 -0.16 -8.44 9.70
N TRP A 132 -1.16 -7.60 9.97
CA TRP A 132 -2.58 -7.96 9.88
C TRP A 132 -3.29 -7.39 8.66
N GLY A 133 -2.54 -6.66 7.82
CA GLY A 133 -3.06 -5.99 6.63
C GLY A 133 -2.46 -6.61 5.38
N MET A 134 -1.48 -5.92 4.78
CA MET A 134 -0.84 -6.38 3.55
C MET A 134 -0.15 -7.75 3.69
N CYS A 135 0.37 -8.12 4.87
CA CYS A 135 0.88 -9.49 5.07
C CYS A 135 -0.21 -10.58 4.99
N GLN A 136 -1.48 -10.21 5.10
CA GLN A 136 -2.60 -11.15 5.00
C GLN A 136 -3.26 -11.09 3.62
N THR A 137 -3.14 -9.96 2.91
CA THR A 137 -3.97 -9.69 1.74
C THR A 137 -3.19 -9.36 0.48
N GLY A 138 -1.89 -9.09 0.56
CA GLY A 138 -1.10 -8.56 -0.55
C GLY A 138 -1.44 -7.11 -0.92
N VAL A 139 -2.44 -6.47 -0.31
CA VAL A 139 -2.85 -5.10 -0.66
C VAL A 139 -2.27 -4.09 0.35
N PRO A 140 -1.68 -2.96 -0.09
CA PRO A 140 -1.23 -1.90 0.82
C PRO A 140 -2.36 -1.44 1.76
N PHE A 141 -2.04 -1.24 3.04
CA PHE A 141 -3.04 -0.95 4.07
C PHE A 141 -4.19 -1.98 4.09
N GLY A 142 -3.94 -3.23 3.69
CA GLY A 142 -4.96 -4.19 3.29
C GLY A 142 -5.80 -4.77 4.44
N TYR A 143 -6.66 -3.95 5.02
CA TYR A 143 -7.70 -4.36 5.94
C TYR A 143 -8.68 -5.32 5.26
N VAL A 144 -8.79 -6.54 5.81
CA VAL A 144 -9.48 -7.67 5.15
C VAL A 144 -10.89 -7.32 4.66
N PRO A 145 -11.79 -6.70 5.44
CA PRO A 145 -13.12 -6.31 4.94
C PRO A 145 -13.07 -5.31 3.79
N ALA A 146 -12.14 -4.35 3.78
CA ALA A 146 -12.02 -3.42 2.66
C ALA A 146 -11.55 -4.14 1.39
N VAL A 147 -10.58 -5.05 1.51
CA VAL A 147 -10.06 -5.85 0.38
C VAL A 147 -11.13 -6.81 -0.16
N ARG A 148 -11.80 -7.54 0.73
CA ARG A 148 -12.77 -8.58 0.38
C ARG A 148 -14.12 -8.02 -0.02
N ASP A 149 -14.67 -7.07 0.72
CA ASP A 149 -16.08 -6.69 0.58
C ASP A 149 -16.22 -5.43 -0.26
N TRP A 150 -15.38 -4.42 -0.01
CA TRP A 150 -15.43 -3.15 -0.72
C TRP A 150 -14.73 -3.20 -2.08
N MET A 151 -13.47 -3.64 -2.13
CA MET A 151 -12.71 -3.81 -3.37
C MET A 151 -13.07 -5.10 -4.11
N GLN A 152 -13.81 -6.01 -3.46
CA GLN A 152 -14.27 -7.28 -4.04
C GLN A 152 -13.14 -8.14 -4.64
N LEU A 153 -11.98 -8.16 -3.98
CA LEU A 153 -10.84 -8.96 -4.42
C LEU A 153 -10.90 -10.37 -3.79
N ARG A 154 -10.47 -11.37 -4.56
CA ARG A 154 -10.40 -12.78 -4.16
C ARG A 154 -9.10 -13.36 -4.70
N GLY A 155 -8.57 -14.36 -4.00
CA GLY A 155 -7.34 -15.06 -4.36
C GLY A 155 -6.86 -15.90 -3.19
N GLN A 156 -6.07 -16.92 -3.50
CA GLN A 156 -5.39 -17.74 -2.51
C GLN A 156 -4.25 -16.95 -1.87
N VAL A 157 -4.05 -17.19 -0.57
CA VAL A 157 -2.88 -16.70 0.17
C VAL A 157 -2.18 -17.91 0.76
N LEU A 158 -0.94 -18.11 0.34
CA LEU A 158 -0.06 -19.18 0.81
C LEU A 158 0.65 -18.77 2.10
N LYS A 159 1.36 -19.73 2.69
CA LYS A 159 2.19 -19.48 3.87
C LYS A 159 3.55 -18.89 3.47
N PRO A 160 4.07 -17.89 4.20
CA PRO A 160 5.44 -17.44 3.99
C PRO A 160 6.44 -18.50 4.42
N ILE A 161 7.60 -18.52 3.76
CA ILE A 161 8.75 -19.28 4.23
C ILE A 161 9.20 -18.68 5.57
N GLY A 162 9.43 -19.54 6.58
CA GLY A 162 9.83 -19.09 7.91
C GLY A 162 8.70 -18.41 8.70
N GLU A 163 7.44 -18.80 8.48
CA GLU A 163 6.29 -18.31 9.23
C GLU A 163 6.53 -18.42 10.75
N LEU A 164 6.40 -17.29 11.46
CA LEU A 164 6.40 -17.26 12.91
C LEU A 164 5.02 -17.64 13.42
N ALA A 165 4.94 -18.57 14.38
CA ALA A 165 3.69 -18.96 15.02
C ALA A 165 2.93 -17.78 15.66
N VAL A 166 3.66 -16.74 16.10
CA VAL A 166 3.09 -15.50 16.66
C VAL A 166 2.59 -14.50 15.59
N ARG A 167 2.90 -14.75 14.31
CA ARG A 167 2.49 -13.97 13.14
C ARG A 167 1.98 -14.90 12.02
N PRO A 168 0.89 -15.63 12.27
CA PRO A 168 0.31 -16.49 11.24
C PRO A 168 -0.26 -15.65 10.10
N VAL A 169 -0.14 -16.17 8.88
CA VAL A 169 -0.81 -15.71 7.67
C VAL A 169 -1.99 -16.62 7.39
N THR A 170 -3.21 -16.09 7.52
CA THR A 170 -4.46 -16.82 7.29
C THR A 170 -5.27 -16.20 6.15
N GLY A 171 -4.67 -15.30 5.37
CA GLY A 171 -5.32 -14.72 4.20
C GLY A 171 -6.54 -13.86 4.56
N LEU A 172 -7.56 -13.94 3.72
CA LEU A 172 -8.86 -13.28 3.92
C LEU A 172 -9.68 -13.85 5.10
N GLU A 173 -9.21 -14.92 5.76
CA GLU A 173 -9.80 -15.44 6.99
C GLU A 173 -9.22 -14.81 8.25
N CYS A 174 -8.20 -13.94 8.12
CA CYS A 174 -7.65 -13.21 9.26
C CYS A 174 -8.72 -12.37 9.96
N THR A 175 -8.95 -12.65 11.24
CA THR A 175 -9.92 -11.95 12.09
C THR A 175 -9.30 -10.82 12.91
N ARG A 176 -7.97 -10.65 12.84
CA ARG A 176 -7.27 -9.58 13.55
C ARG A 176 -7.44 -8.27 12.81
N GLY A 177 -7.74 -7.21 13.56
CA GLY A 177 -7.87 -5.87 13.02
C GLY A 177 -6.52 -5.27 12.60
N GLU A 178 -6.55 -4.54 11.48
CA GLU A 178 -5.45 -3.69 11.04
C GLU A 178 -5.93 -2.23 11.05
N GLN A 179 -5.61 -1.53 12.15
CA GLN A 179 -6.21 -0.22 12.45
C GLN A 179 -5.82 0.89 11.48
N SER A 180 -4.63 0.83 10.87
CA SER A 180 -4.21 1.85 9.91
C SER A 180 -4.97 1.68 8.60
N GLY A 181 -5.12 0.45 8.10
CA GLY A 181 -5.91 0.12 6.92
C GLY A 181 -7.40 0.30 7.10
N GLN A 182 -7.94 -0.01 8.28
CA GLN A 182 -9.33 0.30 8.60
C GLN A 182 -9.59 1.81 8.49
N ARG A 183 -8.71 2.64 9.07
CA ARG A 183 -8.85 4.11 8.98
C ARG A 183 -8.65 4.59 7.54
N TRP A 184 -7.64 4.07 6.85
CA TRP A 184 -7.29 4.48 5.50
C TRP A 184 -8.39 4.16 4.50
N TRP A 185 -8.75 2.88 4.36
CA TRP A 185 -9.77 2.46 3.40
C TRP A 185 -11.17 2.82 3.85
N GLY A 186 -11.45 2.89 5.16
CA GLY A 186 -12.72 3.38 5.67
C GLY A 186 -13.01 4.82 5.25
N LEU A 187 -12.00 5.70 5.31
CA LEU A 187 -12.11 7.08 4.83
C LEU A 187 -12.49 7.14 3.34
N TYR A 188 -11.81 6.38 2.48
CA TYR A 188 -12.08 6.43 1.04
C TYR A 188 -13.36 5.68 0.65
N GLN A 189 -13.78 4.68 1.42
CA GLN A 189 -15.09 4.08 1.28
C GLN A 189 -16.19 5.12 1.55
N GLU A 190 -16.06 5.93 2.60
CA GLU A 190 -17.00 7.01 2.92
C GLU A 190 -16.99 8.12 1.86
N LEU A 191 -15.80 8.59 1.46
CA LEU A 191 -15.66 9.71 0.53
C LEU A 191 -16.01 9.36 -0.93
N CYS A 192 -15.73 8.13 -1.36
CA CYS A 192 -15.80 7.75 -2.77
C CYS A 192 -16.96 6.80 -3.09
N GLY A 193 -17.58 6.18 -2.07
CA GLY A 193 -18.62 5.18 -2.26
C GLY A 193 -18.04 3.90 -2.89
N ALA A 194 -17.96 3.83 -4.21
CA ALA A 194 -17.36 2.70 -4.93
C ALA A 194 -15.83 2.84 -5.04
N PRO A 195 -15.06 1.73 -4.99
CA PRO A 195 -13.60 1.79 -5.10
C PRO A 195 -13.12 2.39 -6.42
N GLU A 196 -13.87 2.20 -7.52
CA GLU A 196 -13.55 2.74 -8.84
C GLU A 196 -13.43 4.27 -8.84
N ASN A 197 -14.16 4.97 -7.95
CA ASN A 197 -14.10 6.42 -7.84
C ASN A 197 -12.76 6.88 -7.24
N PHE A 198 -12.23 6.17 -6.24
CA PHE A 198 -10.89 6.42 -5.70
C PHE A 198 -9.82 6.06 -6.74
N PHE A 199 -9.88 4.84 -7.26
CA PHE A 199 -8.86 4.30 -8.16
C PHE A 199 -8.86 4.94 -9.55
N ARG A 200 -9.85 5.75 -9.90
CA ARG A 200 -9.84 6.54 -11.15
C ARG A 200 -8.58 7.42 -11.23
N ASN A 201 -8.23 8.09 -10.15
CA ASN A 201 -7.12 9.05 -10.11
C ASN A 201 -6.00 8.68 -9.11
N CYS A 202 -6.30 7.80 -8.17
CA CYS A 202 -5.40 7.46 -7.09
C CYS A 202 -4.92 6.01 -7.21
N PHE A 203 -3.75 5.74 -6.66
CA PHE A 203 -3.31 4.38 -6.37
C PHE A 203 -2.49 4.39 -5.07
N VAL A 204 -2.40 3.22 -4.43
CA VAL A 204 -1.67 3.06 -3.18
C VAL A 204 -0.62 1.98 -3.37
N PHE A 205 0.59 2.25 -2.91
CA PHE A 205 1.75 1.37 -3.02
C PHE A 205 2.60 1.44 -1.75
N ASN A 206 3.47 0.47 -1.50
CA ASN A 206 4.45 0.52 -0.41
C ASN A 206 5.85 0.73 -0.99
N ILE A 207 6.67 1.55 -0.35
CA ILE A 207 8.06 1.76 -0.78
C ILE A 207 8.87 0.47 -0.61
N CYS A 208 8.68 -0.25 0.49
CA CYS A 208 9.28 -1.54 0.74
C CYS A 208 8.20 -2.63 0.70
N PRO A 209 8.28 -3.63 -0.19
CA PRO A 209 7.28 -4.70 -0.28
C PRO A 209 7.43 -5.78 0.81
N LEU A 210 8.53 -5.77 1.58
CA LEU A 210 8.85 -6.79 2.56
C LEU A 210 8.44 -6.39 3.99
N ALA A 211 8.04 -7.37 4.80
CA ALA A 211 7.81 -7.21 6.23
C ALA A 211 8.90 -7.95 7.02
N PHE A 212 9.38 -7.34 8.10
CA PHE A 212 10.43 -7.90 8.93
C PHE A 212 9.94 -8.03 10.37
N PHE A 213 10.30 -9.13 11.03
CA PHE A 213 9.86 -9.40 12.40
C PHE A 213 11.01 -9.88 13.28
N HIS A 214 11.02 -9.39 14.52
CA HIS A 214 11.73 -10.08 15.60
C HIS A 214 11.05 -11.41 15.92
N ALA A 215 11.74 -12.32 16.63
CA ALA A 215 11.18 -13.61 17.05
C ALA A 215 9.89 -13.48 17.90
N SER A 216 9.74 -12.37 18.64
CA SER A 216 8.52 -12.03 19.38
C SER A 216 7.33 -11.64 18.49
N GLY A 217 7.54 -11.52 17.18
CA GLY A 217 6.60 -11.00 16.21
C GLY A 217 6.52 -9.47 16.16
N LYS A 218 7.30 -8.74 16.97
CA LYS A 218 7.34 -7.27 16.85
C LYS A 218 7.84 -6.90 15.44
N ASN A 219 7.11 -6.02 14.77
CA ASN A 219 7.47 -5.51 13.46
C ASN A 219 8.75 -4.68 13.54
N ILE A 220 9.61 -4.85 12.53
CA ILE A 220 10.80 -4.03 12.30
C ILE A 220 10.52 -3.25 11.02
N THR A 221 10.52 -1.93 11.13
CA THR A 221 10.36 -1.05 9.97
C THR A 221 11.69 -0.95 9.22
N PRO A 222 11.69 -0.66 7.90
CA PRO A 222 12.93 -0.46 7.15
C PRO A 222 13.87 0.59 7.77
N ALA A 223 13.33 1.62 8.42
CA ALA A 223 14.11 2.65 9.12
C ALA A 223 14.82 2.14 10.39
N GLU A 224 14.34 1.04 10.99
CA GLU A 224 14.96 0.41 12.16
C GLU A 224 16.06 -0.59 11.76
N LEU A 225 16.13 -1.01 10.49
CA LEU A 225 17.16 -1.91 9.99
C LEU A 225 18.50 -1.17 9.93
N LYS A 226 19.39 -1.51 10.87
CA LYS A 226 20.78 -1.05 10.84
C LYS A 226 21.58 -1.96 9.92
N VAL A 227 21.52 -1.71 8.62
CA VAL A 227 22.37 -2.41 7.66
C VAL A 227 23.78 -1.82 7.76
N SER A 228 24.78 -2.66 7.97
CA SER A 228 26.18 -2.24 7.89
C SER A 228 26.47 -1.78 6.45
N PHE A 229 26.88 -0.52 6.27
CA PHE A 229 27.27 0.06 4.99
C PHE A 229 28.49 -0.67 4.41
N VAL A 230 28.26 -1.81 3.77
CA VAL A 230 29.19 -2.40 2.82
C VAL A 230 28.32 -2.76 1.62
N THR A 231 28.64 -2.16 0.46
CA THR A 231 28.01 -2.35 -0.86
C THR A 231 26.66 -1.66 -1.11
N LEU A 232 26.71 -0.34 -1.38
CA LEU A 232 25.66 0.41 -2.10
C LEU A 232 26.21 1.06 -3.39
N GLU A 233 27.33 0.57 -3.93
CA GLU A 233 27.91 1.07 -5.19
C GLU A 233 27.48 0.27 -6.45
N ALA A 234 26.59 -0.72 -6.33
CA ALA A 234 26.29 -1.62 -7.45
C ALA A 234 24.87 -1.51 -8.05
N CYS A 235 24.03 -0.57 -7.63
CA CYS A 235 22.61 -0.56 -8.05
C CYS A 235 22.00 0.80 -8.44
N PHE A 236 22.80 1.76 -8.95
CA PHE A 236 22.28 2.96 -9.62
C PHE A 236 22.82 3.08 -11.04
#